data_AF-A0A497A094-F1
#
_entry.id   AF-A0A497A094-F1
#
_cell.length_a   1.000
_cell.length_b   1.000
_cell.length_c   1.000
_cell.angle_alpha   90.00
_cell.angle_beta   90.00
_cell.angle_gamma   90.00
#
_symmetry.space_group_name_H-M   'P 1'
#
loop_
_entity.id
_entity.type
_entity.pdbx_description
1 polymer ?
#
loop_
_entity_poly.entity_id
_entity_poly.type
_entity_poly.pdbx_seq_one_letter_code
_entity_poly.pdbx_strand_id
1 'polypeptide(L)'
;MRKLKINWSELDIAFQSSMSDMAHHYLDLETGDVVMVTDEIAGYLEEPPDFELPEWMQKDIEKARQVEEGYGTRYISIPQADSHEDYRDMERFISTVRNDRLRDRLWRAIQGRGAFRYFKDVLAEYPAERERWFAFKDHCVYERISRWLESQGIEPTNPIEPPEVPEPESEEGSSRDALIEDLTLLLIYLCSWEERPFPDFTIRRAWKGYLFEVLDALEEKGYINQTRRAKSVTLTEEGILRAQELEERYAL
;
A
#
# COMPACT_ATOMS: atom_id res chain seq x y z
N MET A 1 -30.79 18.94 2.75
CA MET A 1 -30.03 17.69 2.91
C MET A 1 -30.97 16.58 3.31
N ARG A 2 -30.87 15.41 2.66
CA ARG A 2 -31.68 14.22 2.94
C ARG A 2 -31.01 13.42 4.05
N LYS A 3 -31.76 13.07 5.10
CA LYS A 3 -31.26 12.19 6.17
C LYS A 3 -31.46 10.73 5.79
N LEU A 4 -30.39 9.94 5.84
CA LEU A 4 -30.41 8.54 5.41
C LEU A 4 -29.57 7.68 6.36
N LYS A 5 -30.00 6.46 6.65
CA LYS A 5 -29.16 5.47 7.34
C LYS A 5 -28.31 4.77 6.29
N ILE A 6 -26.99 4.82 6.41
CA ILE A 6 -26.07 4.32 5.39
C ILE A 6 -25.50 2.96 5.79
N ASN A 7 -25.47 2.03 4.85
CA ASN A 7 -24.65 0.81 4.97
C ASN A 7 -23.20 1.11 4.58
N TRP A 8 -22.39 1.55 5.55
CA TRP A 8 -21.00 1.96 5.32
C TRP A 8 -20.12 0.84 4.78
N SER A 9 -20.34 -0.41 5.19
CA SER A 9 -19.52 -1.54 4.73
C SER A 9 -19.74 -1.83 3.25
N GLU A 10 -20.99 -1.80 2.78
CA GLU A 10 -21.27 -1.98 1.35
C GLU A 10 -20.82 -0.77 0.53
N LEU A 11 -20.96 0.44 1.08
CA LEU A 11 -20.52 1.65 0.40
C LEU A 11 -19.00 1.70 0.26
N ASP A 12 -18.27 1.29 1.30
CA ASP A 12 -16.82 1.10 1.26
C ASP A 12 -16.41 0.09 0.17
N ILE A 13 -17.04 -1.09 0.15
CA ILE A 13 -16.78 -2.10 -0.89
C ILE A 13 -17.05 -1.54 -2.29
N ALA A 14 -18.15 -0.80 -2.47
CA ALA A 14 -18.50 -0.20 -3.76
C ALA A 14 -17.47 0.84 -4.22
N PHE A 15 -17.01 1.70 -3.31
CA PHE A 15 -15.96 2.71 -3.60
C PHE A 15 -14.58 2.09 -3.84
N GLN A 16 -14.30 0.91 -3.29
CA GLN A 16 -13.05 0.19 -3.49
C GLN A 16 -13.10 -0.82 -4.65
N SER A 17 -14.29 -1.10 -5.19
CA SER A 17 -14.45 -2.04 -6.28
C SER A 17 -13.88 -1.44 -7.57
N SER A 18 -12.63 -1.82 -7.86
CA SER A 18 -11.97 -1.54 -9.15
C SER A 18 -12.26 -2.64 -10.18
N MET A 19 -13.13 -3.60 -9.86
CA MET A 19 -13.30 -4.82 -10.65
C MET A 19 -14.35 -4.66 -11.73
N SER A 20 -13.82 -4.22 -12.88
CA SER A 20 -14.41 -4.19 -14.21
C SER A 20 -15.46 -3.10 -14.44
N ASP A 21 -15.33 -2.44 -15.58
CA ASP A 21 -16.36 -1.56 -16.15
C ASP A 21 -17.73 -2.25 -16.28
N MET A 22 -17.80 -3.57 -16.07
CA MET A 22 -18.97 -4.43 -16.21
C MET A 22 -19.85 -4.49 -14.95
N ALA A 23 -19.50 -3.78 -13.86
CA ALA A 23 -20.28 -3.78 -12.62
C ALA A 23 -20.44 -2.37 -12.05
N HIS A 24 -21.69 -1.91 -11.98
CA HIS A 24 -22.05 -0.59 -11.49
C HIS A 24 -22.75 -0.69 -10.13
N HIS A 25 -22.42 0.24 -9.23
CA HIS A 25 -22.99 0.30 -7.89
C HIS A 25 -23.90 1.53 -7.77
N TYR A 26 -25.00 1.37 -7.05
CA TYR A 26 -26.01 2.40 -6.85
C TYR A 26 -26.41 2.45 -5.38
N LEU A 27 -26.60 3.65 -4.84
CA LEU A 27 -27.15 3.85 -3.51
C LEU A 27 -28.67 4.01 -3.60
N ASP A 28 -29.42 3.15 -2.91
CA ASP A 28 -30.86 3.34 -2.71
C ASP A 28 -31.07 4.45 -1.66
N LEU A 29 -31.68 5.55 -2.06
CA LEU A 29 -31.90 6.68 -1.17
C LEU A 29 -33.05 6.45 -0.18
N GLU A 30 -33.91 5.46 -0.38
CA GLU A 30 -34.98 5.09 0.56
C GLU A 30 -34.49 4.18 1.67
N THR A 31 -33.69 3.17 1.34
CA THR A 31 -33.22 2.18 2.31
C THR A 31 -31.81 2.48 2.84
N GLY A 32 -30.97 3.08 2.00
CA GLY A 32 -29.55 3.31 2.26
C GLY A 32 -28.65 2.11 1.99
N ASP A 33 -29.18 1.11 1.30
CA ASP A 33 -28.44 -0.07 0.85
C ASP A 33 -27.74 0.20 -0.49
N VAL A 34 -26.70 -0.58 -0.78
CA VAL A 34 -26.01 -0.53 -2.06
C VAL A 34 -26.47 -1.66 -2.97
N VAL A 35 -26.92 -1.30 -4.16
CA VAL A 35 -27.32 -2.24 -5.21
C VAL A 35 -26.21 -2.32 -6.24
N MET A 36 -25.73 -3.53 -6.53
CA MET A 36 -24.80 -3.80 -7.62
C MET A 36 -25.58 -4.34 -8.82
N VAL A 37 -25.33 -3.79 -10.00
CA VAL A 37 -25.88 -4.24 -11.28
C VAL A 37 -24.73 -4.46 -12.24
N THR A 38 -24.67 -5.64 -12.85
CA THR A 38 -23.67 -5.94 -13.88
C THR A 38 -24.21 -5.69 -15.27
N ASP A 39 -23.33 -5.46 -16.24
CA ASP A 39 -23.69 -5.27 -17.65
C ASP A 39 -24.43 -6.47 -18.23
N GLU A 40 -24.08 -7.68 -17.78
CA GLU A 40 -24.78 -8.92 -18.15
C GLU A 40 -26.25 -8.88 -17.70
N ILE A 41 -26.50 -8.49 -16.45
CA ILE A 41 -27.85 -8.39 -15.89
C ILE A 41 -28.64 -7.26 -16.55
N ALA A 42 -27.98 -6.12 -16.82
CA ALA A 42 -28.59 -5.00 -17.54
C ALA A 42 -28.99 -5.42 -18.97
N GLY A 43 -28.14 -6.18 -19.67
CA GLY A 43 -28.43 -6.71 -20.99
C GLY A 43 -29.69 -7.58 -21.04
N TYR A 44 -29.98 -8.35 -19.97
CA TYR A 44 -31.20 -9.16 -19.90
C TYR A 44 -32.50 -8.35 -19.74
N LEU A 45 -32.43 -7.06 -19.37
CA LEU A 45 -33.60 -6.18 -19.39
C LEU A 45 -33.99 -5.79 -20.81
N GLU A 46 -32.99 -5.57 -21.67
CA GLU A 46 -33.18 -5.23 -23.08
C GLU A 46 -33.54 -6.48 -23.91
N GLU A 47 -32.79 -7.56 -23.73
CA GLU A 47 -32.98 -8.83 -24.43
C GLU A 47 -33.14 -9.98 -23.42
N PRO A 48 -34.38 -10.33 -23.07
CA PRO A 48 -34.65 -11.41 -22.12
C PRO A 48 -34.09 -12.74 -22.64
N PRO A 49 -33.43 -13.53 -21.79
CA PRO A 49 -32.85 -14.81 -22.21
C PRO A 49 -33.94 -15.81 -22.62
N ASP A 50 -33.61 -16.67 -23.57
CA ASP A 50 -34.49 -17.71 -24.10
C ASP A 50 -34.51 -19.00 -23.24
N PHE A 51 -33.82 -18.97 -22.08
CA PHE A 51 -33.73 -20.06 -21.12
C PHE A 51 -34.23 -19.64 -19.73
N GLU A 52 -34.65 -20.61 -18.92
CA GLU A 52 -35.05 -20.35 -17.53
C GLU A 52 -33.86 -19.94 -16.67
N LEU A 53 -33.95 -18.76 -16.07
CA LEU A 53 -32.91 -18.25 -15.18
C LEU A 53 -33.04 -18.81 -13.76
N PRO A 54 -31.93 -19.07 -13.06
CA PRO A 54 -31.95 -19.34 -11.63
C PRO A 54 -32.61 -18.21 -10.82
N GLU A 55 -33.23 -18.54 -9.69
CA GLU A 55 -33.94 -17.56 -8.84
C GLU A 55 -33.06 -16.38 -8.41
N TRP A 56 -31.78 -16.60 -8.14
CA TRP A 56 -30.86 -15.54 -7.73
C TRP A 56 -30.63 -14.52 -8.85
N MET A 57 -30.56 -14.98 -10.10
CA MET A 57 -30.39 -14.11 -11.27
C MET A 57 -31.68 -13.35 -11.59
N GLN A 58 -32.84 -13.99 -11.43
CA GLN A 58 -34.14 -13.31 -11.55
C GLN A 58 -34.27 -12.16 -10.53
N LYS A 59 -33.78 -12.36 -9.30
CA LYS A 59 -33.76 -11.31 -8.26
C LYS A 59 -32.85 -10.15 -8.64
N ASP A 60 -31.70 -10.42 -9.25
CA ASP A 60 -30.78 -9.35 -9.66
C ASP A 60 -31.31 -8.58 -10.88
N ILE A 61 -32.00 -9.23 -11.82
CA ILE A 61 -32.74 -8.54 -12.90
C ILE A 61 -33.83 -7.62 -12.34
N GLU A 62 -34.59 -8.09 -11.35
CA GLU A 62 -35.61 -7.25 -10.70
C GLU A 62 -34.99 -6.02 -10.02
N LYS A 63 -33.86 -6.19 -9.33
CA LYS A 63 -33.13 -5.05 -8.76
C LYS A 63 -32.63 -4.09 -9.85
N ALA A 64 -32.09 -4.61 -10.94
CA ALA A 64 -31.61 -3.80 -12.06
C ALA A 64 -32.76 -2.98 -12.69
N ARG A 65 -33.95 -3.59 -12.87
CA ARG A 65 -35.16 -2.89 -13.31
C ARG A 65 -35.52 -1.75 -12.36
N GLN A 66 -35.54 -2.00 -11.05
CA GLN A 66 -35.84 -0.97 -10.06
C GLN A 66 -34.83 0.18 -10.11
N VAL A 67 -33.55 -0.13 -10.32
CA VAL A 67 -32.49 0.86 -10.49
C VAL A 67 -32.74 1.70 -11.74
N GLU A 68 -33.03 1.08 -12.90
CA GLU A 68 -33.29 1.78 -14.16
C GLU A 68 -34.52 2.70 -14.06
N GLU A 69 -35.64 2.18 -13.55
CA GLU A 69 -36.89 2.93 -13.39
C GLU A 69 -36.77 4.06 -12.35
N GLY A 70 -35.98 3.83 -11.30
CA GLY A 70 -35.79 4.76 -10.18
C GLY A 70 -34.53 5.62 -10.28
N TYR A 71 -33.79 5.56 -11.38
CA TYR A 71 -32.50 6.26 -11.52
C TYR A 71 -32.68 7.78 -11.44
N GLY A 72 -31.82 8.46 -10.67
CA GLY A 72 -31.86 9.91 -10.46
C GLY A 72 -32.94 10.40 -9.49
N THR A 73 -33.82 9.51 -8.99
CA THR A 73 -34.85 9.86 -7.99
C THR A 73 -34.70 9.04 -6.72
N ARG A 74 -34.78 7.71 -6.85
CA ARG A 74 -34.56 6.75 -5.76
C ARG A 74 -33.14 6.23 -5.73
N TYR A 75 -32.54 5.98 -6.89
CA TYR A 75 -31.19 5.43 -6.99
C TYR A 75 -30.23 6.47 -7.55
N ILE A 76 -29.03 6.54 -6.97
CA ILE A 76 -27.92 7.35 -7.50
C ILE A 76 -26.70 6.48 -7.73
N SER A 77 -25.96 6.75 -8.80
CA SER A 77 -24.74 6.01 -9.12
C SER A 77 -23.62 6.34 -8.13
N ILE A 78 -22.96 5.31 -7.63
CA ILE A 78 -21.77 5.41 -6.80
C ILE A 78 -20.55 5.51 -7.72
N PRO A 79 -19.64 6.49 -7.51
CA PRO A 79 -18.41 6.60 -8.28
C PRO A 79 -17.58 5.33 -8.18
N GLN A 80 -17.07 4.85 -9.31
CA GLN A 80 -16.14 3.72 -9.34
C GLN A 80 -14.73 4.17 -8.92
N ALA A 81 -13.97 3.23 -8.36
CA ALA A 81 -12.58 3.43 -8.03
C ALA A 81 -11.76 3.71 -9.30
N ASP A 82 -11.17 4.90 -9.42
CA ASP A 82 -10.19 5.18 -10.46
C ASP A 82 -8.80 4.72 -9.99
N SER A 83 -8.13 3.91 -10.81
CA SER A 83 -6.74 3.51 -10.60
C SER A 83 -5.79 4.69 -10.38
N HIS A 84 -6.11 5.87 -10.91
CA HIS A 84 -5.38 7.10 -10.65
C HIS A 84 -5.54 7.60 -9.21
N GLU A 85 -6.70 7.42 -8.58
CA GLU A 85 -6.90 7.80 -7.18
C GLU A 85 -6.12 6.88 -6.24
N ASP A 86 -6.19 5.57 -6.47
CA ASP A 86 -5.42 4.58 -5.72
C ASP A 86 -3.90 4.84 -5.85
N TYR A 87 -3.46 5.31 -7.02
CA TYR A 87 -2.07 5.75 -7.22
C TYR A 87 -1.74 7.02 -6.43
N ARG A 88 -2.60 8.05 -6.48
CA ARG A 88 -2.42 9.29 -5.70
C ARG A 88 -2.39 9.03 -4.20
N ASP A 89 -3.16 8.07 -3.70
CA ASP A 89 -3.12 7.68 -2.30
C ASP A 89 -1.77 7.07 -1.92
N MET A 90 -1.16 6.24 -2.79
CA MET A 90 0.22 5.79 -2.61
C MET A 90 1.19 6.98 -2.57
N GLU A 91 1.08 7.94 -3.49
CA GLU A 91 1.96 9.13 -3.49
C GLU A 91 1.83 9.96 -2.21
N ARG A 92 0.59 10.22 -1.78
CA ARG A 92 0.30 10.93 -0.53
C ARG A 92 0.88 10.19 0.67
N PHE A 93 0.67 8.88 0.76
CA PHE A 93 1.20 8.09 1.87
C PHE A 93 2.73 8.14 1.92
N ILE A 94 3.40 7.97 0.77
CA ILE A 94 4.87 8.02 0.69
C ILE A 94 5.41 9.35 1.23
N SER A 95 4.73 10.47 0.94
CA SER A 95 5.11 11.78 1.48
C SER A 95 5.03 11.90 3.02
N THR A 96 4.25 11.03 3.68
CA THR A 96 4.14 10.99 5.15
C THR A 96 5.18 10.11 5.82
N VAL A 97 5.90 9.28 5.06
CA VAL A 97 6.90 8.34 5.59
C VAL A 97 8.12 9.11 6.09
N ARG A 98 8.43 8.96 7.38
CA ARG A 98 9.58 9.61 8.04
C ARG A 98 10.92 8.97 7.68
N ASN A 99 10.96 7.64 7.54
CA ASN A 99 12.17 6.93 7.15
C ASN A 99 12.51 7.24 5.69
N ASP A 100 13.54 8.07 5.47
CA ASP A 100 13.97 8.54 4.15
C ASP A 100 14.28 7.39 3.18
N ARG A 101 14.92 6.33 3.69
CA ARG A 101 15.28 5.16 2.88
C ARG A 101 14.03 4.40 2.43
N LEU A 102 13.10 4.15 3.36
CA LEU A 102 11.82 3.53 3.00
C LEU A 102 11.05 4.40 2.01
N ARG A 103 10.99 5.71 2.26
CA ARG A 103 10.31 6.67 1.38
C ARG A 103 10.86 6.60 -0.04
N ASP A 104 12.18 6.62 -0.21
CA ASP A 104 12.84 6.49 -1.51
C ASP A 104 12.57 5.14 -2.18
N ARG A 105 12.61 4.03 -1.41
CA ARG A 105 12.29 2.70 -1.91
C ARG A 105 10.86 2.61 -2.41
N LEU A 106 9.89 3.10 -1.65
CA LEU A 106 8.49 3.14 -2.06
C LEU A 106 8.30 4.04 -3.29
N TRP A 107 8.99 5.18 -3.33
CA TRP A 107 8.89 6.11 -4.45
C TRP A 107 9.38 5.48 -5.75
N ARG A 108 10.48 4.75 -5.71
CA ARG A 108 10.98 3.95 -6.84
C ARG A 108 10.03 2.79 -7.18
N ALA A 109 9.47 2.12 -6.17
CA ALA A 109 8.60 0.97 -6.35
C ALA A 109 7.31 1.30 -7.12
N ILE A 110 6.78 2.51 -6.94
CA ILE A 110 5.58 2.94 -7.69
C ILE A 110 5.89 3.41 -9.11
N GLN A 111 7.15 3.57 -9.50
CA GLN A 111 7.51 3.98 -10.86
C GLN A 111 7.32 2.83 -11.85
N GLY A 112 6.19 2.81 -12.55
CA GLY A 112 5.97 1.96 -13.73
C GLY A 112 5.03 0.78 -13.53
N ARG A 113 5.12 -0.21 -14.42
CA ARG A 113 4.20 -1.36 -14.45
C ARG A 113 4.40 -2.24 -13.23
N GLY A 114 3.30 -2.58 -12.55
CA GLY A 114 3.33 -3.38 -11.33
C GLY A 114 3.55 -2.57 -10.05
N ALA A 115 3.42 -1.23 -10.11
CA ALA A 115 3.56 -0.31 -8.97
C ALA A 115 2.89 -0.83 -7.68
N PHE A 116 1.62 -1.21 -7.75
CA PHE A 116 0.87 -1.73 -6.59
C PHE A 116 1.48 -2.98 -5.97
N ARG A 117 2.03 -3.88 -6.79
CA ARG A 117 2.67 -5.12 -6.32
C ARG A 117 3.97 -4.78 -5.61
N TYR A 118 4.84 -4.00 -6.25
CA TYR A 118 6.13 -3.63 -5.69
C TYR A 118 5.99 -2.76 -4.43
N PHE A 119 5.04 -1.84 -4.41
CA PHE A 119 4.72 -1.04 -3.22
C PHE A 119 4.35 -1.93 -2.03
N LYS A 120 3.47 -2.92 -2.23
CA LYS A 120 3.12 -3.90 -1.19
C LYS A 120 4.28 -4.80 -0.80
N ASP A 121 5.11 -5.22 -1.76
CA ASP A 121 6.28 -6.05 -1.49
C ASP A 121 7.31 -5.29 -0.63
N VAL A 122 7.53 -3.99 -0.87
CA VAL A 122 8.38 -3.14 -0.01
C VAL A 122 7.77 -3.00 1.38
N LEU A 123 6.48 -2.68 1.50
CA LEU A 123 5.82 -2.57 2.81
C LEU A 123 5.81 -3.88 3.60
N ALA A 124 5.89 -5.03 2.96
CA ALA A 124 5.94 -6.31 3.66
C ALA A 124 7.18 -6.44 4.57
N GLU A 125 8.26 -5.70 4.28
CA GLU A 125 9.47 -5.62 5.09
C GLU A 125 9.33 -4.64 6.28
N TYR A 126 8.29 -3.78 6.29
CA TYR A 126 8.07 -2.77 7.33
C TYR A 126 6.66 -2.91 7.93
N PRO A 127 6.44 -3.82 8.90
CA PRO A 127 5.11 -4.15 9.40
C PRO A 127 4.31 -2.96 9.94
N ALA A 128 4.95 -2.04 10.67
CA ALA A 128 4.28 -0.85 11.22
C ALA A 128 3.83 0.12 10.12
N GLU A 129 4.70 0.39 9.15
CA GLU A 129 4.39 1.22 7.98
C GLU A 129 3.31 0.58 7.10
N ARG A 130 3.30 -0.75 7.00
CA ARG A 130 2.25 -1.51 6.32
C ARG A 130 0.89 -1.36 7.01
N GLU A 131 0.85 -1.49 8.33
CA GLU A 131 -0.39 -1.27 9.10
C GLU A 131 -0.88 0.17 8.93
N ARG A 132 0.04 1.13 9.01
CA ARG A 132 -0.26 2.56 8.79
C ARG A 132 -0.78 2.83 7.38
N TRP A 133 -0.24 2.16 6.36
CA TRP A 133 -0.75 2.25 5.00
C TRP A 133 -2.21 1.78 4.89
N PHE A 134 -2.58 0.66 5.52
CA PHE A 134 -3.96 0.19 5.48
C PHE A 134 -4.91 1.19 6.14
N ALA A 135 -4.58 1.67 7.34
CA ALA A 135 -5.36 2.70 8.01
C ALA A 135 -5.45 4.01 7.18
N PHE A 136 -4.34 4.42 6.55
CA PHE A 136 -4.31 5.59 5.68
C PHE A 136 -5.20 5.42 4.44
N LYS A 137 -5.19 4.24 3.82
CA LYS A 137 -6.05 3.94 2.67
C LYS A 137 -7.53 3.99 3.09
N ASP A 138 -7.88 3.33 4.18
CA ASP A 138 -9.25 3.30 4.71
C ASP A 138 -9.73 4.73 5.02
N HIS A 139 -8.86 5.56 5.60
CA HIS A 139 -9.13 6.97 5.84
C HIS A 139 -9.40 7.75 4.55
N CYS A 140 -8.59 7.56 3.50
CA CYS A 140 -8.78 8.22 2.20
C CYS A 140 -10.08 7.78 1.51
N VAL A 141 -10.48 6.52 1.65
CA VAL A 141 -11.77 6.01 1.16
C VAL A 141 -12.92 6.64 1.94
N TYR A 142 -12.84 6.68 3.28
CA TYR A 142 -13.81 7.35 4.12
C TYR A 142 -14.03 8.81 3.70
N GLU A 143 -12.95 9.59 3.53
CA GLU A 143 -13.07 10.98 3.09
C GLU A 143 -13.75 11.13 1.72
N ARG A 144 -13.47 10.22 0.78
CA ARG A 144 -14.12 10.22 -0.55
C ARG A 144 -15.61 9.94 -0.43
N ILE A 145 -16.00 8.95 0.37
CA ILE A 145 -17.40 8.62 0.64
C ILE A 145 -18.11 9.81 1.28
N SER A 146 -17.52 10.41 2.32
CA SER A 146 -18.10 11.56 3.01
C SER A 146 -18.29 12.75 2.07
N ARG A 147 -17.27 13.09 1.27
CA ARG A 147 -17.34 14.17 0.28
C ARG A 147 -18.38 13.90 -0.79
N TRP A 148 -18.49 12.65 -1.25
CA TRP A 148 -19.50 12.27 -2.23
C TRP A 148 -20.91 12.38 -1.65
N LEU A 149 -21.17 11.82 -0.47
CA LEU A 149 -22.48 11.92 0.20
C LEU A 149 -22.89 13.39 0.39
N GLU A 150 -21.95 14.24 0.82
CA GLU A 150 -22.18 15.69 0.96
C GLU A 150 -22.52 16.34 -0.40
N SER A 151 -21.82 15.98 -1.48
CA SER A 151 -22.10 16.49 -2.83
C SER A 151 -23.49 16.09 -3.35
N GLN A 152 -24.02 14.95 -2.89
CA GLN A 152 -25.37 14.48 -3.19
C GLN A 152 -26.41 15.06 -2.21
N GLY A 153 -25.97 15.89 -1.26
CA GLY A 153 -26.83 16.49 -0.23
C GLY A 153 -27.37 15.48 0.76
N ILE A 154 -26.64 14.39 1.03
CA ILE A 154 -27.02 13.31 1.95
C ILE A 154 -26.32 13.50 3.29
N GLU A 155 -27.08 13.46 4.37
CA GLU A 155 -26.60 13.52 5.75
C GLU A 155 -26.81 12.13 6.41
N PRO A 156 -25.73 11.38 6.69
CA PRO A 156 -25.83 10.07 7.35
C PRO A 156 -26.39 10.20 8.77
N THR A 157 -27.37 9.38 9.10
CA THR A 157 -27.94 9.30 10.46
C THR A 157 -27.12 8.42 11.41
N ASN A 158 -26.20 7.63 10.87
CA ASN A 158 -25.29 6.75 11.58
C ASN A 158 -23.85 6.98 11.11
N PRO A 159 -23.28 8.19 11.28
CA PRO A 159 -21.91 8.45 10.87
C PRO A 159 -20.95 7.51 11.63
N ILE A 160 -19.97 6.95 10.91
CA ILE A 160 -18.85 6.25 11.54
C ILE A 160 -17.71 7.23 11.79
N GLU A 161 -16.94 6.98 12.84
CA GLU A 161 -15.71 7.72 13.09
C GLU A 161 -14.72 7.47 11.94
N PRO A 162 -14.00 8.51 11.48
CA PRO A 162 -12.96 8.34 10.48
C PRO A 162 -11.92 7.34 10.98
N PRO A 163 -11.43 6.41 10.14
CA PRO A 163 -10.34 5.52 10.51
C PRO A 163 -9.14 6.31 11.02
N GLU A 164 -8.66 5.95 12.21
CA GLU A 164 -7.48 6.58 12.80
C GLU A 164 -6.24 6.10 12.06
N VAL A 165 -5.48 7.03 11.49
CA VAL A 165 -4.18 6.72 10.89
C VAL A 165 -3.14 6.81 12.00
N PRO A 166 -2.43 5.72 12.34
CA PRO A 166 -1.35 5.78 13.31
C PRO A 166 -0.34 6.86 12.93
N GLU A 167 0.32 7.46 13.91
CA GLU A 167 1.38 8.41 13.62
C GLU A 167 2.57 7.72 12.93
N PRO A 168 3.33 8.46 12.10
CA PRO A 168 4.48 7.88 11.46
C PRO A 168 5.56 7.49 12.46
N GLU A 169 6.26 6.37 12.19
CA GLU A 169 7.32 5.87 13.08
C GLU A 169 8.27 7.03 13.45
N SER A 170 8.52 7.19 14.75
CA SER A 170 9.32 8.29 15.25
C SER A 170 10.77 8.20 14.72
N GLU A 171 11.46 9.35 14.71
CA GLU A 171 12.90 9.39 14.41
C GLU A 171 13.72 8.46 15.32
N GLU A 172 13.22 8.09 16.50
CA GLU A 172 13.87 7.10 17.38
C GLU A 172 13.90 5.69 16.76
N GLY A 173 12.88 5.30 16.00
CA GLY A 173 12.89 4.06 15.20
C GLY A 173 13.96 4.12 14.11
N SER A 174 14.03 5.25 13.39
CA SER A 174 15.09 5.50 12.40
C SER A 174 16.49 5.56 13.03
N SER A 175 16.62 6.10 14.23
CA SER A 175 17.87 6.14 15.00
C SER A 175 18.32 4.74 15.45
N ARG A 176 17.36 3.85 15.76
CA ARG A 176 17.65 2.46 16.10
C ARG A 176 18.11 1.68 14.87
N ASP A 177 17.51 1.91 13.70
CA ASP A 177 17.94 1.30 12.44
C ASP A 177 19.36 1.75 12.07
N ALA A 178 19.65 3.05 12.20
CA ALA A 178 21.00 3.57 12.00
C ALA A 178 22.01 2.94 12.96
N LEU A 179 21.63 2.72 14.23
CA LEU A 179 22.46 2.00 15.19
C LEU A 179 22.67 0.54 14.79
N ILE A 180 21.63 -0.16 14.34
CA ILE A 180 21.73 -1.55 13.86
C ILE A 180 22.67 -1.62 12.66
N GLU A 181 22.57 -0.68 11.72
CA GLU A 181 23.45 -0.59 10.55
C GLU A 181 24.91 -0.33 10.96
N ASP A 182 25.17 0.65 11.82
CA ASP A 182 26.50 0.96 12.34
C ASP A 182 27.10 -0.27 13.06
N LEU A 183 26.36 -0.88 13.98
CA LEU A 183 26.82 -2.07 14.71
C LEU A 183 27.04 -3.27 13.80
N THR A 184 26.21 -3.43 12.77
CA THR A 184 26.36 -4.51 11.79
C THR A 184 27.60 -4.29 10.93
N LEU A 185 27.87 -3.06 10.48
CA LEU A 185 29.08 -2.72 9.75
C LEU A 185 30.33 -3.00 10.59
N LEU A 186 30.30 -2.60 11.87
CA LEU A 186 31.39 -2.87 12.80
C LEU A 186 31.60 -4.38 12.99
N LEU A 187 30.53 -5.16 13.19
CA LEU A 187 30.64 -6.63 13.29
C LEU A 187 31.18 -7.26 12.00
N ILE A 188 30.73 -6.80 10.83
CA ILE A 188 31.25 -7.25 9.52
C ILE A 188 32.76 -7.00 9.45
N TYR A 189 33.22 -5.81 9.86
CA TYR A 189 34.63 -5.45 9.88
C TYR A 189 35.45 -6.29 10.86
N LEU A 190 35.00 -6.42 12.11
CA LEU A 190 35.71 -7.18 13.16
C LEU A 190 35.79 -8.67 12.85
N CYS A 191 34.79 -9.22 12.16
CA CYS A 191 34.76 -10.63 11.74
C CYS A 191 35.28 -10.85 10.31
N SER A 192 35.86 -9.83 9.69
CA SER A 192 36.39 -9.93 8.32
C SER A 192 37.78 -10.58 8.28
N TRP A 193 38.16 -11.04 7.09
CA TRP A 193 39.52 -11.49 6.77
C TRP A 193 40.04 -10.79 5.52
N GLU A 194 41.36 -10.74 5.37
CA GLU A 194 42.01 -10.24 4.17
C GLU A 194 42.30 -11.37 3.18
N GLU A 195 42.03 -11.12 1.90
CA GLU A 195 42.29 -12.03 0.80
C GLU A 195 43.08 -11.28 -0.28
N ARG A 196 44.13 -11.89 -0.82
CA ARG A 196 44.94 -11.33 -1.93
C ARG A 196 44.74 -12.14 -3.20
N PRO A 197 43.71 -11.83 -4.01
CA PRO A 197 43.50 -12.51 -5.28
C PRO A 197 44.57 -12.15 -6.32
N PHE A 198 45.23 -10.98 -6.19
CA PHE A 198 46.35 -10.56 -7.05
C PHE A 198 47.48 -9.94 -6.21
N PRO A 199 48.73 -9.90 -6.71
CA PRO A 199 49.89 -9.42 -5.95
C PRO A 199 49.74 -8.01 -5.36
N ASP A 200 49.09 -7.11 -6.09
CA ASP A 200 48.93 -5.70 -5.72
C ASP A 200 47.48 -5.33 -5.36
N PHE A 201 46.64 -6.33 -5.05
CA PHE A 201 45.23 -6.11 -4.72
C PHE A 201 44.81 -6.96 -3.53
N THR A 202 44.48 -6.30 -2.42
CA THR A 202 43.95 -6.93 -1.21
C THR A 202 42.49 -6.55 -1.08
N ILE A 203 41.62 -7.53 -0.82
CA ILE A 203 40.21 -7.33 -0.50
C ILE A 203 39.94 -7.78 0.92
N ARG A 204 39.02 -7.10 1.60
CA ARG A 204 38.58 -7.47 2.94
C ARG A 204 37.16 -8.02 2.87
N ARG A 205 36.94 -9.23 3.36
CA ARG A 205 35.67 -9.97 3.19
C ARG A 205 35.14 -10.47 4.51
N ALA A 206 33.82 -10.62 4.59
CA ALA A 206 33.14 -11.25 5.71
C ALA A 206 32.02 -12.18 5.20
N TRP A 207 31.66 -13.19 6.00
CA TRP A 207 30.49 -14.03 5.69
C TRP A 207 29.19 -13.24 5.86
N LYS A 208 28.19 -13.54 5.03
CA LYS A 208 26.83 -13.06 5.22
C LYS A 208 26.19 -13.80 6.39
N GLY A 209 25.82 -13.07 7.43
CA GLY A 209 25.13 -13.62 8.61
C GLY A 209 24.17 -12.62 9.26
N TYR A 210 23.84 -11.55 8.56
CA TYR A 210 23.09 -10.40 9.07
C TYR A 210 21.78 -10.23 8.31
N LEU A 211 20.88 -9.41 8.83
CA LEU A 211 19.61 -9.09 8.17
C LEU A 211 19.87 -8.53 6.76
N PHE A 212 19.16 -9.06 5.76
CA PHE A 212 19.37 -8.68 4.36
C PHE A 212 19.15 -7.18 4.13
N GLU A 213 18.13 -6.59 4.77
CA GLU A 213 17.82 -5.16 4.65
C GLU A 213 18.96 -4.26 5.15
N VAL A 214 19.69 -4.70 6.17
CA VAL A 214 20.87 -4.00 6.71
C VAL A 214 22.04 -4.12 5.74
N LEU A 215 22.26 -5.31 5.17
CA LEU A 215 23.30 -5.51 4.15
C LEU A 215 23.02 -4.66 2.90
N ASP A 216 21.77 -4.62 2.44
CA ASP A 216 21.35 -3.78 1.33
C ASP A 216 21.54 -2.29 1.67
N ALA A 217 21.40 -1.89 2.94
CA ALA A 217 21.64 -0.52 3.40
C ALA A 217 23.10 -0.15 3.29
N LEU A 218 23.96 -1.02 3.80
CA LEU A 218 25.40 -0.83 3.79
C LEU A 218 25.95 -0.82 2.36
N GLU A 219 25.34 -1.59 1.45
CA GLU A 219 25.66 -1.55 0.02
C GLU A 219 25.19 -0.25 -0.65
N GLU A 220 23.95 0.19 -0.38
CA GLU A 220 23.43 1.48 -0.88
C GLU A 220 24.25 2.67 -0.39
N LYS A 221 24.79 2.59 0.83
CA LYS A 221 25.74 3.57 1.41
C LYS A 221 27.18 3.45 0.87
N GLY A 222 27.46 2.46 0.03
CA GLY A 222 28.79 2.25 -0.55
C GLY A 222 29.81 1.63 0.40
N TYR A 223 29.41 1.14 1.58
CA TYR A 223 30.32 0.56 2.57
C TYR A 223 30.68 -0.90 2.29
N ILE A 224 29.80 -1.62 1.60
CA ILE A 224 30.06 -3.00 1.19
C ILE A 224 29.66 -3.20 -0.28
N ASN A 225 30.25 -4.21 -0.89
CA ASN A 225 29.82 -4.78 -2.16
C ASN A 225 29.33 -6.20 -1.93
N GLN A 226 28.17 -6.56 -2.48
CA GLN A 226 27.66 -7.92 -2.40
C GLN A 226 27.03 -8.40 -3.71
N THR A 227 26.81 -9.71 -3.78
CA THR A 227 25.97 -10.30 -4.83
C THR A 227 25.00 -11.28 -4.19
N ARG A 228 23.83 -11.48 -4.81
CA ARG A 228 22.81 -12.41 -4.29
C ARG A 228 23.26 -13.88 -4.24
N ARG A 229 24.29 -14.25 -5.02
CA ARG A 229 24.80 -15.63 -5.11
C ARG A 229 25.97 -15.90 -4.16
N ALA A 230 26.73 -14.87 -3.79
CA ALA A 230 27.87 -15.02 -2.91
C ALA A 230 27.42 -15.15 -1.45
N LYS A 231 28.07 -16.05 -0.71
CA LYS A 231 27.89 -16.21 0.74
C LYS A 231 28.66 -15.16 1.56
N SER A 232 29.43 -14.29 0.91
CA SER A 232 30.25 -13.27 1.53
C SER A 232 29.98 -11.90 0.94
N VAL A 233 30.32 -10.87 1.72
CA VAL A 233 30.37 -9.45 1.32
C VAL A 233 31.82 -9.00 1.27
N THR A 234 32.11 -7.95 0.51
CA THR A 234 33.43 -7.31 0.46
C THR A 234 33.28 -5.89 1.00
N LEU A 235 34.13 -5.49 1.94
CA LEU A 235 34.17 -4.11 2.44
C LEU A 235 34.83 -3.20 1.40
N THR A 236 34.29 -1.99 1.23
CA THR A 236 34.94 -0.92 0.47
C THR A 236 35.92 -0.15 1.35
N GLU A 237 36.73 0.72 0.75
CA GLU A 237 37.60 1.62 1.51
C GLU A 237 36.80 2.52 2.45
N GLU A 238 35.69 3.10 1.98
CA GLU A 238 34.79 3.91 2.80
C GLU A 238 34.17 3.10 3.95
N GLY A 239 33.76 1.86 3.70
CA GLY A 239 33.21 0.98 4.73
C GLY A 239 34.24 0.59 5.80
N ILE A 240 35.50 0.41 5.42
CA ILE A 240 36.61 0.16 6.36
C ILE A 240 36.83 1.38 7.25
N LEU A 241 36.94 2.57 6.65
CA LEU A 241 37.15 3.82 7.39
C LEU A 241 36.00 4.06 8.38
N ARG A 242 34.76 3.92 7.91
CA ARG A 242 33.58 4.06 8.77
C ARG A 242 33.56 3.04 9.90
N ALA A 243 33.91 1.78 9.63
CA ALA A 243 33.95 0.75 10.67
C ALA A 243 35.01 1.04 11.74
N GLN A 244 36.16 1.61 11.36
CA GLN A 244 37.21 2.02 12.30
C GLN A 244 36.76 3.18 13.20
N GLU A 245 36.08 4.18 12.65
CA GLU A 245 35.47 5.26 13.44
C GLU A 245 34.46 4.70 14.46
N LEU A 246 33.66 3.70 14.05
CA LEU A 246 32.69 3.05 14.92
C LEU A 246 33.37 2.19 16.00
N GLU A 247 34.46 1.52 15.67
CA GLU A 247 35.27 0.77 16.63
C GLU A 247 35.77 1.72 17.74
N GLU A 248 36.34 2.88 17.37
CA GLU A 248 36.77 3.90 18.35
C GLU A 248 35.60 4.43 19.18
N ARG A 249 34.44 4.66 18.56
CA ARG A 249 33.24 5.19 19.23
C ARG A 249 32.67 4.24 20.29
N TYR A 250 32.72 2.92 20.06
CA TYR A 250 32.12 1.92 20.96
C TYR A 250 33.14 1.18 21.84
N ALA A 251 34.44 1.30 21.59
CA ALA A 251 35.50 0.71 22.41
C ALA A 251 35.91 1.58 23.62
N LEU A 252 35.40 2.81 23.71
CA LEU A 252 35.58 3.76 24.83
C LEU A 252 34.31 3.87 25.68
#